data_AF-A0A3D1ZK47-F1
#
_entry.id   AF-A0A3D1ZK47-F1
#
_cell.length_a   1.000
_cell.length_b   1.000
_cell.length_c   1.000
_cell.angle_alpha   90.00
_cell.angle_beta   90.00
_cell.angle_gamma   90.00
#
_symmetry.space_group_name_H-M   'P 1'
#
loop_
_entity.id
_entity.type
_entity.pdbx_description
1 polymer ?
#
loop_
_entity_poly.entity_id
_entity_poly.type
_entity_poly.pdbx_seq_one_letter_code
_entity_poly.pdbx_strand_id
1 'polypeptide(L)'
;MEIHAENSAPTTRVVGRPFRKGVSGNPGGRPKGLAAYVRDNTLEGEELADFYLAIFRGEKIDGKKLGLTRRMEAGTWLSDRGFGKAVQRSEIKVDHHKSDQRLSAYSVEQVDALLDALQDRVPALGIDGEARELDTPPE
;
A
#
# COMPACT_ATOMS: atom_id res chain seq x y z
N MET A 1 -40.99 17.80 41.87
CA MET A 1 -39.53 17.61 41.97
C MET A 1 -39.00 17.55 40.55
N GLU A 2 -38.62 18.71 40.01
CA GLU A 2 -38.04 18.83 38.68
C GLU A 2 -36.54 19.10 38.86
N ILE A 3 -35.72 18.26 38.21
CA ILE A 3 -34.27 18.35 38.20
C ILE A 3 -33.86 19.18 36.99
N HIS A 4 -33.42 20.42 37.23
CA HIS A 4 -32.85 21.28 36.20
C HIS A 4 -31.36 20.94 36.00
N ALA A 5 -30.94 20.72 34.75
CA ALA A 5 -29.54 20.53 34.39
C ALA A 5 -28.82 21.89 34.36
N GLU A 6 -27.84 22.08 35.25
CA GLU A 6 -27.14 23.35 35.50
C GLU A 6 -26.03 23.73 34.49
N ASN A 7 -25.94 23.10 33.32
CA ASN A 7 -24.79 23.30 32.41
C ASN A 7 -25.15 24.00 31.11
N SER A 8 -25.55 25.27 31.17
CA SER A 8 -25.66 26.12 29.97
C SER A 8 -25.26 27.57 30.26
N ALA A 9 -23.99 27.77 30.65
CA ALA A 9 -23.34 29.08 30.52
C ALA A 9 -22.63 29.14 29.16
N PRO A 10 -22.82 30.20 28.34
CA PRO A 10 -22.11 30.34 27.07
C PRO A 10 -20.68 30.81 27.36
N THR A 11 -19.77 29.87 27.61
CA THR A 11 -18.34 30.17 27.74
C THR A 11 -17.79 30.49 26.37
N THR A 12 -17.61 31.78 26.06
CA THR A 12 -16.83 32.25 24.92
C THR A 12 -15.42 31.66 25.02
N ARG A 13 -15.17 30.53 24.35
CA ARG A 13 -13.85 29.91 24.30
C ARG A 13 -12.92 30.87 23.55
N VAL A 14 -12.01 31.51 24.30
CA VAL A 14 -10.84 32.15 23.71
C VAL A 14 -10.01 31.03 23.08
N VAL A 15 -10.22 30.81 21.78
CA VAL A 15 -9.41 29.91 20.98
C VAL A 15 -7.98 30.45 21.01
N GLY A 16 -7.05 29.63 21.47
CA GLY A 16 -5.66 30.01 21.74
C GLY A 16 -4.95 30.64 20.55
N ARG A 17 -3.83 31.31 20.84
CA ARG A 17 -2.99 32.02 19.87
C ARG A 17 -2.58 31.07 18.73
N PRO A 18 -2.75 31.46 17.44
CA PRO A 18 -2.33 30.63 16.32
C PRO A 18 -0.84 30.27 16.39
N PHE A 19 -0.51 29.02 16.05
CA PHE A 19 0.89 28.58 15.99
C PHE A 19 1.67 29.41 14.97
N ARG A 20 2.92 29.74 15.31
CA ARG A 20 3.84 30.43 14.39
C ARG A 20 4.11 29.52 13.18
N LYS A 21 3.82 30.01 11.97
CA LYS A 21 4.16 29.32 10.71
C LYS A 21 5.68 29.13 10.64
N GLY A 22 6.13 27.93 10.27
CA GLY A 22 7.55 27.63 10.03
C GLY A 22 8.36 27.11 11.23
N VAL A 23 7.73 26.89 12.40
CA VAL A 23 8.39 26.25 13.55
C VAL A 23 7.88 24.81 13.65
N SER A 24 8.73 23.84 13.30
CA SER A 24 8.46 22.43 13.54
C SER A 24 8.56 22.13 15.04
N GLY A 25 7.53 21.52 15.61
CA GLY A 25 7.42 21.25 17.03
C GLY A 25 6.36 22.12 17.67
N ASN A 26 5.10 21.71 17.54
CA ASN A 26 4.11 22.10 18.53
C ASN A 26 4.64 21.61 19.89
N PRO A 27 4.68 22.41 20.97
CA PRO A 27 5.04 21.90 22.30
C PRO A 27 4.14 20.75 22.77
N GLY A 28 2.94 20.60 22.19
CA GLY A 28 2.07 19.43 22.35
C GLY A 28 2.21 18.35 21.26
N GLY A 29 3.23 18.45 20.40
CA GLY A 29 3.49 17.49 19.33
C GLY A 29 3.89 16.13 19.90
N ARG A 30 3.48 15.06 19.21
CA ARG A 30 3.88 13.70 19.57
C ARG A 30 5.41 13.64 19.60
N PRO A 31 6.04 13.18 20.71
CA PRO A 31 7.48 13.08 20.77
C PRO A 31 7.98 12.22 19.60
N LYS A 32 9.17 12.56 19.09
CA LYS A 32 9.86 11.76 18.07
C LYS A 32 9.91 10.31 18.57
N GLY A 33 9.18 9.42 17.92
CA GLY A 33 9.04 8.03 18.35
C GLY A 33 10.35 7.25 18.22
N LEU A 34 10.40 6.04 18.77
CA LEU A 34 11.57 5.14 18.72
C LEU A 34 12.16 4.99 17.30
N ALA A 35 11.29 4.95 16.28
CA ALA A 35 11.74 4.86 14.89
C ALA A 35 12.57 6.06 14.43
N ALA A 36 12.21 7.29 14.86
CA ALA A 36 12.98 8.48 14.55
C ALA A 36 14.33 8.46 15.28
N TYR A 37 14.32 8.06 16.56
CA TYR A 37 15.56 7.87 17.31
C TYR A 37 16.51 6.88 16.64
N VAL A 38 16.02 5.72 16.22
CA VAL A 38 16.86 4.71 15.55
C VAL A 38 17.42 5.25 14.24
N ARG A 39 16.62 5.89 13.38
CA ARG A 39 17.11 6.48 12.12
C ARG A 39 18.18 7.55 12.35
N ASP A 40 17.90 8.49 13.26
CA ASP A 40 18.81 9.57 13.60
C ASP A 40 20.17 9.03 14.12
N ASN A 41 20.17 7.87 14.80
CA ASN A 41 21.36 7.25 15.38
C ASN A 41 21.99 6.13 14.53
N THR A 42 21.46 5.83 13.35
CA THR A 42 21.99 4.73 12.49
C THR A 42 22.24 5.18 11.06
N LEU A 43 22.49 6.48 10.86
CA LEU A 43 22.70 7.08 9.53
C LEU A 43 21.54 6.72 8.58
N GLU A 44 20.30 6.97 9.00
CA GLU A 44 19.08 6.57 8.26
C GLU A 44 18.95 5.05 8.01
N GLY A 45 19.67 4.24 8.79
CA GLY A 45 19.63 2.77 8.74
C GLY A 45 20.76 2.13 7.92
N GLU A 46 21.70 2.91 7.39
CA GLU A 46 22.89 2.39 6.68
C GLU A 46 23.73 1.48 7.58
N GLU A 47 24.00 1.91 8.82
CA GLU A 47 24.80 1.14 9.79
C GLU A 47 24.16 -0.22 10.10
N LEU A 48 22.83 -0.27 10.15
CA LEU A 48 22.10 -1.52 10.34
C LEU A 48 22.24 -2.45 9.13
N ALA A 49 22.18 -1.90 7.92
CA ALA A 49 22.36 -2.69 6.70
C ALA A 49 23.76 -3.30 6.63
N ASP A 50 24.80 -2.51 6.93
CA ASP A 50 26.19 -2.96 6.94
C ASP A 50 26.42 -4.04 7.99
N PHE A 51 25.87 -3.88 9.19
CA PHE A 51 25.95 -4.89 10.24
C PHE A 51 25.34 -6.24 9.81
N TYR A 52 24.14 -6.22 9.23
CA TYR A 52 23.50 -7.45 8.74
C TYR A 52 24.26 -8.05 7.55
N LEU A 53 24.87 -7.23 6.70
CA LEU A 53 25.70 -7.68 5.59
C LEU A 53 26.97 -8.39 6.09
N ALA A 54 27.63 -7.86 7.11
CA ALA A 54 28.78 -8.48 7.77
C ALA A 54 28.42 -9.84 8.39
N ILE A 55 27.28 -9.93 9.09
CA ILE A 55 26.76 -11.21 9.62
C ILE A 55 26.54 -12.19 8.48
N PHE A 56 25.84 -11.80 7.42
CA PHE A 56 25.53 -12.67 6.29
C PHE A 56 26.79 -13.23 5.63
N ARG A 57 27.80 -12.38 5.42
CA ARG A 57 29.14 -12.74 4.91
C ARG A 57 29.92 -13.65 5.85
N GLY A 58 29.53 -13.72 7.13
CA GLY A 58 30.17 -14.54 8.14
C GLY A 58 31.46 -13.93 8.66
N GLU A 59 31.50 -12.59 8.70
CA GLU A 59 32.57 -11.83 9.34
C GLU A 59 32.61 -12.13 10.84
N LYS A 60 33.78 -11.94 11.45
CA LYS A 60 33.95 -12.14 12.89
C LYS A 60 33.49 -10.90 13.61
N ILE A 61 32.43 -11.02 14.38
CA ILE A 61 31.96 -9.97 15.30
C ILE A 61 32.46 -10.37 16.67
N ASP A 62 33.17 -9.46 17.35
CA ASP A 62 33.82 -9.71 18.64
C ASP A 62 34.72 -10.97 18.64
N GLY A 63 35.47 -11.17 17.54
CA GLY A 63 36.39 -12.30 17.40
C GLY A 63 35.74 -13.66 17.16
N LYS A 64 34.39 -13.75 17.21
CA LYS A 64 33.64 -14.99 17.01
C LYS A 64 32.94 -14.98 15.65
N LYS A 65 33.06 -16.10 14.93
CA LYS A 65 32.25 -16.31 13.72
C LYS A 65 30.84 -16.73 14.15
N LEU A 66 29.82 -16.01 13.68
CA LEU A 66 28.43 -16.38 13.95
C LEU A 66 28.05 -17.66 13.20
N GLY A 67 27.26 -18.51 13.86
CA GLY A 67 26.77 -19.78 13.30
C GLY A 67 25.81 -19.59 12.14
N LEU A 68 25.59 -20.65 11.36
CA LEU A 68 24.77 -20.63 10.14
C LEU A 68 23.36 -20.05 10.37
N THR A 69 22.72 -20.38 11.49
CA THR A 69 21.37 -19.88 11.83
C THR A 69 21.29 -18.35 11.82
N ARG A 70 22.27 -17.66 12.41
CA ARG A 70 22.29 -16.19 12.46
C ARG A 70 22.54 -15.56 11.09
N ARG A 71 23.29 -16.27 10.23
CA ARG A 71 23.53 -15.86 8.84
C ARG A 71 22.26 -15.99 7.99
N MET A 72 21.50 -17.06 8.20
CA MET A 72 20.20 -17.25 7.54
C MET A 72 19.20 -16.17 7.98
N GLU A 73 19.16 -15.86 9.29
CA GLU A 73 18.33 -14.77 9.83
C GLU A 73 18.69 -13.41 9.20
N ALA A 74 19.98 -13.10 9.07
CA ALA A 74 20.46 -11.92 8.36
C ALA A 74 20.06 -11.91 6.88
N GLY A 75 20.16 -13.06 6.21
CA GLY A 75 19.72 -13.22 4.82
C GLY A 75 18.22 -12.91 4.64
N THR A 76 17.37 -13.41 5.53
CA THR A 76 15.93 -13.10 5.53
C THR A 76 15.69 -11.60 5.75
N TRP A 77 16.35 -10.99 6.75
CA TRP A 77 16.18 -9.57 7.07
C TRP A 77 16.57 -8.65 5.91
N LEU A 78 17.67 -8.98 5.21
CA LEU A 78 18.13 -8.25 4.02
C LEU A 78 17.19 -8.48 2.83
N SER A 79 16.71 -9.71 2.64
CA SER A 79 15.80 -10.04 1.54
C SER A 79 14.48 -9.27 1.65
N ASP A 80 13.92 -9.21 2.87
CA ASP A 80 12.69 -8.48 3.14
C ASP A 80 12.76 -6.99 2.80
N ARG A 81 13.95 -6.37 2.91
CA ARG A 81 14.17 -4.94 2.67
C ARG A 81 14.62 -4.63 1.25
N GLY A 82 15.47 -5.47 0.67
CA GLY A 82 16.01 -5.27 -0.69
C GLY A 82 15.07 -5.74 -1.79
N PHE A 83 14.35 -6.85 -1.56
CA PHE A 83 13.48 -7.47 -2.56
C PHE A 83 12.00 -7.46 -2.16
N GLY A 84 11.70 -7.13 -0.90
CA GLY A 84 10.35 -7.13 -0.36
C GLY A 84 9.91 -8.50 0.16
N LYS A 85 8.67 -8.56 0.64
CA LYS A 85 8.05 -9.80 1.12
C LYS A 85 7.55 -10.64 -0.05
N ALA A 86 7.58 -11.95 0.11
CA ALA A 86 6.96 -12.86 -0.84
C ALA A 86 5.49 -12.48 -1.05
N VAL A 87 5.05 -12.39 -2.31
CA VAL A 87 3.67 -12.06 -2.66
C VAL A 87 2.76 -13.11 -2.05
N GLN A 88 1.89 -12.68 -1.13
CA GLN A 88 0.89 -13.56 -0.55
C GLN A 88 -0.12 -13.94 -1.63
N ARG A 89 -0.15 -15.22 -2.00
CA ARG A 89 -1.21 -15.75 -2.87
C ARG A 89 -2.47 -15.90 -2.03
N SER A 90 -3.46 -15.04 -2.27
CA SER A 90 -4.81 -15.20 -1.74
C SER A 90 -5.63 -15.99 -2.75
N GLU A 91 -6.18 -17.12 -2.33
CA GLU A 91 -7.24 -17.79 -3.08
C GLU A 91 -8.52 -16.95 -2.94
N ILE A 92 -8.84 -16.17 -3.99
CA ILE A 92 -10.13 -15.50 -4.08
C ILE A 92 -11.15 -16.59 -4.44
N LYS A 93 -11.92 -17.05 -3.45
CA LYS A 93 -13.13 -17.81 -3.71
C LYS A 93 -14.11 -16.85 -4.36
N VAL A 94 -14.32 -16.99 -5.67
CA VAL A 94 -15.36 -16.26 -6.38
C VAL A 94 -16.70 -16.90 -5.98
N ASP A 95 -17.28 -16.40 -4.90
CA ASP A 95 -18.67 -16.69 -4.58
C ASP A 95 -19.53 -16.13 -5.72
N HIS A 96 -20.04 -17.01 -6.58
CA HIS A 96 -20.98 -16.65 -7.65
C HIS A 96 -22.33 -16.14 -7.10
N HIS A 97 -22.49 -16.09 -5.78
CA HIS A 97 -23.66 -15.62 -5.08
C HIS A 97 -23.72 -14.08 -4.99
N LYS A 98 -23.67 -13.39 -6.13
CA LYS A 98 -24.33 -12.08 -6.39
C LYS A 98 -24.20 -11.70 -7.87
N SER A 99 -24.40 -12.62 -8.81
CA SER A 99 -24.94 -12.20 -10.11
C SER A 99 -26.45 -11.97 -9.95
N ASP A 100 -26.83 -10.91 -9.23
CA ASP A 100 -28.23 -10.45 -9.17
C ASP A 100 -28.69 -9.85 -10.52
N GLN A 101 -27.86 -9.92 -11.56
CA GLN A 101 -28.33 -9.89 -12.93
C GLN A 101 -28.75 -11.29 -13.35
N ARG A 102 -29.87 -11.74 -12.81
CA ARG A 102 -30.57 -12.92 -13.32
C ARG A 102 -31.07 -12.58 -14.72
N LEU A 103 -30.31 -12.97 -15.75
CA LEU A 103 -30.74 -12.90 -17.16
C LEU A 103 -32.12 -13.55 -17.37
N SER A 104 -32.51 -14.47 -16.50
CA SER A 104 -33.83 -15.10 -16.47
C SER A 104 -35.00 -14.16 -16.13
N ALA A 105 -34.75 -12.94 -15.64
CA ALA A 105 -35.79 -11.95 -15.37
C ALA A 105 -36.10 -11.07 -16.58
N TYR A 106 -35.25 -11.12 -17.61
CA TYR A 106 -35.49 -10.40 -18.86
C TYR A 106 -36.35 -11.27 -19.77
N SER A 107 -37.39 -10.68 -20.34
CA SER A 107 -38.12 -11.29 -21.46
C SER A 107 -37.24 -11.31 -22.70
N VAL A 108 -37.52 -12.23 -23.63
CA VAL A 108 -36.79 -12.35 -24.91
C VAL A 108 -36.78 -11.01 -25.66
N GLU A 109 -37.91 -10.30 -25.67
CA GLU A 109 -38.06 -8.98 -26.29
C GLU A 109 -37.13 -7.92 -25.67
N GLN A 110 -36.94 -7.95 -24.35
CA GLN A 110 -36.05 -7.02 -23.65
C GLN A 110 -34.57 -7.35 -23.90
N VAL A 111 -34.25 -8.63 -24.11
CA VAL A 111 -32.89 -9.05 -24.47
C VAL A 111 -32.57 -8.64 -25.91
N ASP A 112 -33.50 -8.83 -26.84
CA ASP A 112 -33.35 -8.42 -28.25
C ASP A 112 -33.22 -6.90 -28.36
N ALA A 113 -34.06 -6.13 -27.66
CA ALA A 113 -33.95 -4.68 -27.64
C ALA A 113 -32.62 -4.18 -27.07
N LEU A 114 -32.05 -4.89 -26.09
CA LEU A 114 -30.73 -4.57 -25.55
C LEU A 114 -29.61 -4.92 -26.53
N LEU A 115 -29.76 -6.02 -27.27
CA LEU A 115 -28.82 -6.43 -28.31
C LEU A 115 -28.77 -5.40 -29.43
N ASP A 116 -29.93 -4.97 -29.95
CA ASP A 116 -30.04 -3.94 -30.98
C ASP A 116 -29.42 -2.61 -30.49
N ALA A 117 -29.75 -2.18 -29.27
CA ALA A 117 -29.20 -0.96 -28.70
C ALA A 117 -27.67 -1.00 -28.48
N LEU A 118 -27.09 -2.18 -28.24
CA LEU A 118 -25.64 -2.35 -28.14
C LEU A 118 -24.99 -2.39 -29.53
N GLN A 119 -25.63 -3.02 -30.49
CA GLN A 119 -25.15 -3.11 -31.88
C GLN A 119 -25.09 -1.72 -32.53
N ASP A 120 -26.07 -0.85 -32.22
CA ASP A 120 -26.08 0.55 -32.63
C ASP A 120 -25.05 1.42 -31.88
N ARG A 121 -24.56 0.94 -30.74
CA ARG A 121 -23.64 1.66 -29.85
C ARG A 121 -22.18 1.23 -29.98
N VAL A 122 -21.87 0.18 -30.73
CA VAL A 122 -20.49 -0.06 -31.17
C VAL A 122 -20.23 0.92 -32.32
N PRO A 123 -19.56 2.08 -32.10
CA PRO A 123 -18.92 2.73 -33.23
C PRO A 123 -18.04 1.63 -33.83
N ALA A 124 -18.17 1.40 -35.14
CA ALA A 124 -17.16 0.67 -35.87
C ALA A 124 -15.84 1.37 -35.55
N LEU A 125 -15.11 0.86 -34.56
CA LEU A 125 -13.74 1.21 -34.33
C LEU A 125 -13.09 0.71 -35.61
N GLY A 126 -12.89 1.63 -36.55
CA GLY A 126 -11.95 1.45 -37.64
C GLY A 126 -10.66 1.05 -36.96
N ILE A 127 -10.39 -0.24 -36.96
CA ILE A 127 -9.05 -0.72 -36.72
C ILE A 127 -8.33 -0.28 -37.97
N ASP A 128 -7.73 0.91 -37.91
CA ASP A 128 -6.76 1.38 -38.87
C ASP A 128 -5.56 0.44 -38.71
N GLY A 129 -5.66 -0.71 -39.34
CA GLY A 129 -4.61 -1.71 -39.41
C GLY A 129 -3.48 -1.17 -40.27
N GLU A 130 -2.68 -0.26 -39.71
CA GLU A 130 -1.32 -0.05 -40.17
C GLU A 130 -0.56 -1.34 -39.82
N ALA A 131 -0.56 -2.28 -40.76
CA ALA A 131 0.31 -3.43 -40.73
C ALA A 131 1.75 -2.91 -40.80
N ARG A 132 2.37 -2.66 -39.65
CA ARG A 132 3.83 -2.59 -39.57
C ARG A 132 4.35 -3.99 -39.86
N GLU A 133 4.91 -4.16 -41.05
CA GLU A 133 5.75 -5.31 -41.40
C GLU A 133 6.77 -5.50 -40.28
N LEU A 134 6.70 -6.65 -39.61
CA LEU A 134 7.75 -7.12 -38.72
C LEU A 134 8.95 -7.46 -39.60
N ASP A 135 10.00 -6.67 -39.45
CA ASP A 135 11.32 -6.88 -40.04
C ASP A 135 11.83 -8.27 -39.66
N THR A 136 11.84 -9.20 -40.61
CA THR A 136 12.46 -10.52 -40.42
C THR A 136 13.98 -10.38 -40.58
N PRO A 137 14.80 -10.78 -39.60
CA PRO A 137 16.25 -10.71 -39.75
C PRO A 137 16.72 -11.71 -40.82
N PRO A 138 17.73 -11.37 -41.65
CA PRO A 138 18.26 -12.28 -42.65
C PRO A 138 19.07 -13.42 -42.02
N GLU A 139 19.06 -14.58 -42.69
CA GLU A 139 19.84 -15.79 -42.36
C GLU A 139 21.36 -15.57 -42.33
#